data_AF-A0A964IE17-F1
#
_entry.id   AF-A0A964IE17-F1
#
_cell.length_a   1.000
_cell.length_b   1.000
_cell.length_c   1.000
_cell.angle_alpha   90.00
_cell.angle_beta   90.00
_cell.angle_gamma   90.00
#
_symmetry.space_group_name_H-M   'P 1'
#
loop_
_entity.id
_entity.type
_entity.pdbx_description
1 polymer ?
#
loop_
_entity_poly.entity_id
_entity_poly.type
_entity_poly.pdbx_seq_one_letter_code
_entity_poly.pdbx_strand_id
1 'polypeptide(L)'
;MINTPNIKTALPGPKAAAIIARDARRVSTSYTRDYPFVMARGEGAVVEDVDGNVFLDCAAGIAVTSTGHSHPDVVKAIVDQAHKYLHMSGTDFFYEPQVQLAEEMAAIVPIEGEVRSFFGNSGTEANEAALKLAKYHTKRMNIIAFLGSFHGRTLGSLAATSSKFIQRRGFGPMMPGVFHAPYANCYRCPVGLKPESCQAECLGFVEEQILVHLVSPDEVAGVLVEPIQGEGGYVVPAPVFHQRLRDLTTKHGMMLIMDEVQSGMGRTGRMFAAEHFGVKADIVTIAKGIASGLPLSVTAARADVMNWPPGAHASTFGGNPLSCVAALETIKVLRAGLIQNAEKVGNHLLDRLRALKDKYPLIGDVRGKGLMVGVELVRDRQTKERATTERDRIVQAMFKRGVLILGAGRNALRFAPPLVINIAQIDSVVDVFEQALGELGNWGSKIVTGGRSGT
;
A
#
# COMPACT_ATOMS: atom_id res chain seq x y z
N MET A 1 26.88 9.29 -3.38
CA MET A 1 25.62 8.52 -3.40
C MET A 1 25.67 7.51 -4.54
N ILE A 2 25.27 6.27 -4.29
CA ILE A 2 25.13 5.24 -5.33
C ILE A 2 23.84 5.53 -6.10
N ASN A 3 23.97 5.78 -7.40
CA ASN A 3 22.84 6.12 -8.26
C ASN A 3 22.44 4.99 -9.21
N THR A 4 23.34 4.05 -9.48
CA THR A 4 23.12 2.92 -10.41
C THR A 4 23.29 1.59 -9.68
N PRO A 5 22.55 0.53 -10.07
CA PRO A 5 22.78 -0.81 -9.56
C PRO A 5 24.15 -1.36 -9.97
N ASN A 6 24.67 -2.33 -9.19
CA ASN A 6 25.93 -3.01 -9.48
C ASN A 6 25.83 -4.49 -9.11
N ILE A 7 25.62 -5.34 -10.13
CA ILE A 7 25.51 -6.79 -9.99
C ILE A 7 26.85 -7.43 -10.33
N LYS A 8 27.45 -8.11 -9.35
CA LYS A 8 28.79 -8.71 -9.40
C LYS A 8 28.75 -10.23 -9.52
N THR A 9 27.63 -10.85 -9.18
CA THR A 9 27.47 -12.31 -9.19
C THR A 9 26.23 -12.74 -9.97
N ALA A 10 26.10 -14.05 -10.21
CA ALA A 10 24.80 -14.62 -10.54
C ALA A 10 23.78 -14.30 -9.43
N LEU A 11 22.50 -14.23 -9.80
CA LEU A 11 21.39 -13.97 -8.86
C LEU A 11 20.46 -15.20 -8.81
N PRO A 12 20.32 -15.88 -7.66
CA PRO A 12 21.00 -15.60 -6.40
C PRO A 12 22.49 -15.97 -6.44
N GLY A 13 23.33 -15.28 -5.67
CA GLY A 13 24.70 -15.70 -5.42
C GLY A 13 24.76 -16.92 -4.48
N PRO A 14 25.95 -17.51 -4.27
CA PRO A 14 26.09 -18.73 -3.49
C PRO A 14 25.63 -18.59 -2.03
N LYS A 15 25.85 -17.42 -1.39
CA LYS A 15 25.40 -17.20 0.00
C LYS A 15 23.88 -17.03 0.06
N ALA A 16 23.30 -16.26 -0.86
CA ALA A 16 21.85 -16.11 -0.97
C ALA A 16 21.17 -17.46 -1.22
N ALA A 17 21.70 -18.28 -2.14
CA ALA A 17 21.18 -19.61 -2.44
C ALA A 17 21.19 -20.53 -1.21
N ALA A 18 22.25 -20.52 -0.42
CA ALA A 18 22.35 -21.31 0.81
C ALA A 18 21.31 -20.91 1.87
N ILE A 19 21.04 -19.60 2.02
CA ILE A 19 20.00 -19.09 2.92
C ILE A 19 18.62 -19.50 2.44
N ILE A 20 18.33 -19.34 1.15
CA ILE A 20 17.04 -19.72 0.55
C ILE A 20 16.78 -21.23 0.72
N ALA A 21 17.79 -22.08 0.56
CA ALA A 21 17.65 -23.53 0.77
C ALA A 21 17.37 -23.92 2.24
N ARG A 22 17.87 -23.13 3.21
CA ARG A 22 17.54 -23.32 4.63
C ARG A 22 16.12 -22.85 4.91
N ASP A 23 15.74 -21.70 4.37
CA ASP A 23 14.41 -21.14 4.52
C ASP A 23 13.32 -22.07 3.99
N ALA A 24 13.50 -22.62 2.78
CA ALA A 24 12.54 -23.51 2.14
C ALA A 24 12.18 -24.76 2.97
N ARG A 25 13.03 -25.14 3.94
CA ARG A 25 12.81 -26.27 4.84
C ARG A 25 12.16 -25.89 6.17
N ARG A 26 12.08 -24.60 6.50
CA ARG A 26 11.80 -24.12 7.86
C ARG A 26 10.71 -23.05 7.94
N VAL A 27 10.50 -22.28 6.88
CA VAL A 27 9.53 -21.17 6.86
C VAL A 27 8.27 -21.58 6.10
N SER A 28 7.12 -21.08 6.55
CA SER A 28 5.82 -21.34 5.92
C SER A 28 5.83 -21.00 4.42
N THR A 29 5.18 -21.83 3.63
CA THR A 29 5.01 -21.62 2.17
C THR A 29 3.99 -20.54 1.82
N SER A 30 3.34 -19.93 2.83
CA SER A 30 2.36 -18.84 2.62
C SER A 30 2.98 -17.49 2.26
N TYR A 31 4.29 -17.30 2.49
CA TYR A 31 4.99 -16.08 2.14
C TYR A 31 5.28 -16.02 0.63
N THR A 32 4.93 -14.89 0.00
CA THR A 32 5.26 -14.63 -1.40
C THR A 32 6.65 -14.04 -1.52
N ARG A 33 7.48 -14.60 -2.41
CA ARG A 33 8.81 -14.06 -2.74
C ARG A 33 9.03 -14.13 -4.23
N ASP A 34 8.87 -12.98 -4.89
CA ASP A 34 8.88 -12.91 -6.36
C ASP A 34 10.25 -13.27 -6.94
N TYR A 35 11.34 -12.94 -6.25
CA TYR A 35 12.71 -13.21 -6.69
C TYR A 35 13.64 -13.50 -5.50
N PRO A 36 14.80 -14.15 -5.74
CA PRO A 36 15.68 -14.68 -4.69
C PRO A 36 16.63 -13.61 -4.11
N PHE A 37 16.11 -12.45 -3.70
CA PHE A 37 16.89 -11.42 -3.00
C PHE A 37 17.07 -11.77 -1.53
N VAL A 38 18.29 -11.65 -1.01
CA VAL A 38 18.61 -11.87 0.40
C VAL A 38 19.40 -10.69 0.93
N MET A 39 18.73 -9.83 1.70
CA MET A 39 19.29 -8.57 2.21
C MET A 39 20.46 -8.80 3.17
N ALA A 40 21.52 -8.01 3.02
CA ALA A 40 22.60 -7.90 3.99
C ALA A 40 22.57 -6.55 4.71
N ARG A 41 22.40 -5.45 3.97
CA ARG A 41 22.33 -4.09 4.50
C ARG A 41 21.58 -3.16 3.56
N GLY A 42 21.16 -2.00 4.07
CA GLY A 42 20.54 -0.96 3.26
C GLY A 42 20.75 0.42 3.86
N GLU A 43 20.83 1.42 2.98
CA GLU A 43 20.95 2.83 3.31
C GLU A 43 20.15 3.66 2.30
N GLY A 44 19.22 4.48 2.79
CA GLY A 44 18.35 5.28 1.92
C GLY A 44 17.53 4.40 0.98
N ALA A 45 17.66 4.61 -0.34
CA ALA A 45 17.00 3.80 -1.38
C ALA A 45 17.89 2.70 -1.98
N VAL A 46 19.05 2.43 -1.39
CA VAL A 46 20.04 1.46 -1.89
C VAL A 46 20.11 0.28 -0.91
N VAL A 47 20.14 -0.94 -1.46
CA VAL A 47 20.30 -2.16 -0.66
C VAL A 47 21.39 -3.04 -1.25
N GLU A 48 22.05 -3.80 -0.39
CA GLU A 48 23.07 -4.77 -0.76
C GLU A 48 22.64 -6.16 -0.29
N ASP A 49 22.83 -7.16 -1.16
CA ASP A 49 22.60 -8.56 -0.80
C ASP A 49 23.81 -9.20 -0.12
N VAL A 50 23.63 -10.41 0.42
CA VAL A 50 24.69 -11.16 1.12
C VAL A 50 25.89 -11.55 0.25
N ASP A 51 25.76 -11.44 -1.07
CA ASP A 51 26.81 -11.73 -2.06
C ASP A 51 27.50 -10.45 -2.57
N GLY A 52 27.11 -9.27 -2.06
CA GLY A 52 27.75 -7.98 -2.35
C GLY A 52 27.24 -7.28 -3.62
N ASN A 53 26.09 -7.72 -4.16
CA ASN A 53 25.39 -7.06 -5.25
C ASN A 53 24.59 -5.87 -4.70
N VAL A 54 24.60 -4.76 -5.44
CA VAL A 54 23.94 -3.50 -5.04
C VAL A 54 22.72 -3.26 -5.91
N PHE A 55 21.59 -2.97 -5.27
CA PHE A 55 20.29 -2.76 -5.89
C PHE A 55 19.71 -1.39 -5.53
N LEU A 56 18.88 -0.86 -6.43
CA LEU A 56 17.94 0.23 -6.11
C LEU A 56 16.60 -0.37 -5.66
N ASP A 57 16.09 0.12 -4.53
CA ASP A 57 14.85 -0.36 -3.93
C ASP A 57 13.66 0.48 -4.38
N CYS A 58 12.81 -0.07 -5.24
CA CYS A 58 11.51 0.49 -5.64
C CYS A 58 10.33 -0.21 -4.99
N ALA A 59 10.58 -1.07 -3.99
CA ALA A 59 9.55 -1.74 -3.19
C ALA A 59 9.40 -1.11 -1.80
N ALA A 60 10.49 -0.60 -1.21
CA ALA A 60 10.55 -0.02 0.14
C ALA A 60 9.96 -0.95 1.22
N GLY A 61 10.20 -2.27 1.10
CA GLY A 61 9.55 -3.26 1.98
C GLY A 61 8.02 -3.24 1.88
N ILE A 62 7.46 -2.97 0.70
CA ILE A 62 6.03 -2.77 0.42
C ILE A 62 5.53 -1.42 0.98
N ALA A 63 6.20 -0.33 0.58
CA ALA A 63 5.91 1.05 1.00
C ALA A 63 6.02 1.30 2.52
N VAL A 64 6.93 0.59 3.20
CA VAL A 64 7.18 0.65 4.64
C VAL A 64 8.35 1.57 4.99
N THR A 65 9.49 1.46 4.29
CA THR A 65 10.70 2.21 4.63
C THR A 65 10.66 3.64 4.07
N SER A 66 9.71 4.46 4.56
CA SER A 66 9.46 5.82 4.07
C SER A 66 10.71 6.70 4.12
N THR A 67 11.46 6.70 5.22
CA THR A 67 12.72 7.46 5.35
C THR A 67 13.93 6.77 4.71
N GLY A 68 13.73 5.65 4.01
CA GLY A 68 14.82 4.79 3.56
C GLY A 68 15.33 3.84 4.65
N HIS A 69 16.16 2.91 4.20
CA HIS A 69 16.80 1.94 5.08
C HIS A 69 17.78 2.62 6.02
N SER A 70 17.74 2.26 7.30
CA SER A 70 18.69 2.69 8.33
C SER A 70 18.87 4.20 8.47
N HIS A 71 17.80 5.00 8.36
CA HIS A 71 17.89 6.46 8.53
C HIS A 71 18.52 6.81 9.88
N PRO A 72 19.59 7.62 9.93
CA PRO A 72 20.42 7.79 11.13
C PRO A 72 19.62 8.31 12.32
N ASP A 73 18.75 9.31 12.12
CA ASP A 73 17.96 9.89 13.22
C ASP A 73 16.92 8.90 13.78
N VAL A 74 16.29 8.11 12.92
CA VAL A 74 15.31 7.09 13.32
C VAL A 74 16.02 5.98 14.10
N VAL A 75 17.16 5.50 13.60
CA VAL A 75 17.98 4.49 14.30
C VAL A 75 18.44 5.01 15.66
N LYS A 76 18.92 6.25 15.73
CA LYS A 76 19.34 6.87 16.98
C LYS A 76 18.17 6.93 17.98
N ALA A 77 16.99 7.38 17.56
CA ALA A 77 15.81 7.43 18.43
C ALA A 77 15.44 6.05 19.00
N ILE A 78 15.51 5.00 18.16
CA ILE A 78 15.25 3.61 18.59
C ILE A 78 16.29 3.16 19.62
N VAL A 79 17.59 3.37 19.36
CA VAL A 79 18.68 2.97 20.27
C VAL A 79 18.58 3.70 21.61
N ASP A 80 18.35 5.01 21.58
CA ASP A 80 18.19 5.83 22.79
C ASP A 80 17.01 5.34 23.64
N GLN A 81 15.88 4.99 23.02
CA GLN A 81 14.74 4.43 23.73
C GLN A 81 15.03 3.01 24.25
N ALA A 82 15.72 2.17 23.47
CA ALA A 82 16.06 0.81 23.87
C ALA A 82 16.94 0.77 25.13
N HIS A 83 17.82 1.76 25.33
CA HIS A 83 18.60 1.92 26.56
C HIS A 83 17.75 2.24 27.80
N LYS A 84 16.56 2.82 27.63
CA LYS A 84 15.61 3.08 28.73
C LYS A 84 14.83 1.80 29.04
N TYR A 85 14.11 1.28 28.05
CA TYR A 85 13.36 0.02 28.12
C TYR A 85 12.78 -0.33 26.75
N LEU A 86 12.62 -1.63 26.50
CA LEU A 86 12.08 -2.15 25.25
C LEU A 86 10.54 -2.14 25.20
N HIS A 87 9.90 -2.38 26.33
CA HIS A 87 8.46 -2.58 26.37
C HIS A 87 7.87 -2.32 27.75
N MET A 88 6.73 -1.64 27.75
CA MET A 88 5.73 -1.65 28.80
C MET A 88 4.37 -1.62 28.08
N SER A 89 3.37 -2.35 28.58
CA SER A 89 2.10 -2.48 27.84
C SER A 89 1.23 -1.24 28.03
N GLY A 90 0.93 -0.55 26.92
CA GLY A 90 0.12 0.69 26.94
C GLY A 90 -1.35 0.47 27.28
N THR A 91 -1.77 -0.80 27.38
CA THR A 91 -3.11 -1.18 27.84
C THR A 91 -3.28 -1.01 29.34
N ASP A 92 -2.19 -1.16 30.09
CA ASP A 92 -2.21 -1.23 31.56
C ASP A 92 -1.37 -0.13 32.22
N PHE A 93 -0.44 0.48 31.47
CA PHE A 93 0.52 1.45 31.97
C PHE A 93 0.71 2.63 31.01
N PHE A 94 1.27 3.73 31.52
CA PHE A 94 1.50 4.94 30.76
C PHE A 94 2.98 5.13 30.41
N TYR A 95 3.25 5.70 29.24
CA TYR A 95 4.57 6.16 28.86
C TYR A 95 4.49 7.27 27.81
N GLU A 96 5.39 8.24 27.97
CA GLU A 96 5.44 9.47 27.19
C GLU A 96 5.43 9.27 25.66
N PRO A 97 6.22 8.34 25.07
CA PRO A 97 6.24 8.18 23.61
C PRO A 97 4.88 7.89 22.96
N GLN A 98 4.01 7.14 23.63
CA GLN A 98 2.68 6.83 23.11
C GLN A 98 1.76 8.05 23.15
N VAL A 99 1.84 8.85 24.22
CA VAL A 99 1.06 10.09 24.37
C VAL A 99 1.50 11.11 23.33
N GLN A 100 2.80 11.34 23.20
CA GLN A 100 3.37 12.25 22.19
C GLN A 100 2.97 11.85 20.77
N LEU A 101 2.98 10.55 20.47
CA LEU A 101 2.52 10.08 19.17
C LEU A 101 1.01 10.28 18.99
N ALA A 102 0.19 10.10 20.03
CA ALA A 102 -1.25 10.35 19.94
C ALA A 102 -1.56 11.83 19.68
N GLU A 103 -0.83 12.75 20.33
CA GLU A 103 -0.92 14.19 20.08
C GLU A 103 -0.52 14.54 18.65
N GLU A 104 0.59 13.97 18.17
CA GLU A 104 1.06 14.16 16.80
C GLU A 104 0.04 13.62 15.79
N MET A 105 -0.55 12.44 16.03
CA MET A 105 -1.64 11.91 15.20
C MET A 105 -2.84 12.85 15.18
N ALA A 106 -3.28 13.36 16.33
CA ALA A 106 -4.39 14.31 16.40
C ALA A 106 -4.13 15.59 15.59
N ALA A 107 -2.87 16.01 15.46
CA ALA A 107 -2.50 17.19 14.69
C ALA A 107 -2.48 16.96 13.16
N ILE A 108 -2.23 15.73 12.69
CA ILE A 108 -2.00 15.47 11.25
C ILE A 108 -3.10 14.72 10.52
N VAL A 109 -3.89 13.90 11.21
CA VAL A 109 -4.85 13.05 10.51
C VAL A 109 -5.98 13.89 9.89
N PRO A 110 -6.49 13.50 8.71
CA PRO A 110 -7.54 14.24 8.02
C PRO A 110 -8.92 13.92 8.62
N ILE A 111 -9.09 14.22 9.92
CA ILE A 111 -10.32 14.06 10.69
C ILE A 111 -10.75 15.44 11.20
N GLU A 112 -12.05 15.67 11.37
CA GLU A 112 -12.59 16.90 11.95
C GLU A 112 -12.75 16.77 13.47
N GLY A 113 -12.45 17.85 14.20
CA GLY A 113 -12.64 17.93 15.65
C GLY A 113 -11.54 17.24 16.46
N GLU A 114 -11.86 16.89 17.71
CA GLU A 114 -10.95 16.19 18.61
C GLU A 114 -10.73 14.74 18.12
N VAL A 115 -9.48 14.27 18.17
CA VAL A 115 -9.08 12.95 17.67
C VAL A 115 -8.53 12.10 18.80
N ARG A 116 -8.89 10.81 18.80
CA ARG A 116 -8.29 9.78 19.65
C ARG A 116 -7.66 8.68 18.80
N SER A 117 -6.62 8.06 19.34
CA SER A 117 -5.85 7.02 18.67
C SER A 117 -5.86 5.72 19.45
N PHE A 118 -6.11 4.62 18.76
CA PHE A 118 -5.80 3.27 19.22
C PHE A 118 -4.53 2.78 18.50
N PHE A 119 -3.63 2.13 19.24
CA PHE A 119 -2.36 1.64 18.70
C PHE A 119 -2.34 0.13 18.57
N GLY A 120 -1.90 -0.36 17.42
CA GLY A 120 -1.61 -1.77 17.14
C GLY A 120 -0.21 -1.96 16.56
N ASN A 121 0.04 -3.12 15.94
CA ASN A 121 1.35 -3.49 15.38
C ASN A 121 1.32 -3.54 13.85
N SER A 122 0.14 -3.74 13.27
CA SER A 122 -0.05 -4.05 11.85
C SER A 122 -1.27 -3.34 11.28
N GLY A 123 -1.25 -3.07 9.97
CA GLY A 123 -2.40 -2.47 9.29
C GLY A 123 -3.67 -3.31 9.41
N THR A 124 -3.54 -4.64 9.50
CA THR A 124 -4.66 -5.56 9.71
C THR A 124 -5.30 -5.34 11.09
N GLU A 125 -4.52 -5.11 12.16
CA GLU A 125 -5.08 -4.76 13.48
C GLU A 125 -5.74 -3.37 13.47
N ALA A 126 -5.18 -2.39 12.75
CA ALA A 126 -5.81 -1.07 12.65
C ALA A 126 -7.16 -1.15 11.93
N ASN A 127 -7.26 -1.98 10.88
CA ASN A 127 -8.53 -2.23 10.20
C ASN A 127 -9.51 -3.05 11.05
N GLU A 128 -9.07 -4.06 11.80
CA GLU A 128 -9.92 -4.77 12.78
C GLU A 128 -10.48 -3.81 13.84
N ALA A 129 -9.63 -2.93 14.38
CA ALA A 129 -10.03 -1.90 15.34
C ALA A 129 -11.04 -0.92 14.73
N ALA A 130 -10.82 -0.46 13.50
CA ALA A 130 -11.75 0.44 12.81
C ALA A 130 -13.11 -0.22 12.53
N LEU A 131 -13.11 -1.47 12.07
CA LEU A 131 -14.33 -2.26 11.84
C LEU A 131 -15.12 -2.43 13.15
N LYS A 132 -14.43 -2.82 14.24
CA LYS A 132 -15.06 -2.93 15.56
C LYS A 132 -15.59 -1.60 16.06
N LEU A 133 -14.83 -0.52 15.88
CA LEU A 133 -15.18 0.80 16.37
C LEU A 133 -16.43 1.34 15.67
N ALA A 134 -16.47 1.26 14.34
CA ALA A 134 -17.63 1.67 13.56
C ALA A 134 -18.90 0.92 14.00
N LYS A 135 -18.81 -0.42 14.14
CA LYS A 135 -19.94 -1.24 14.62
C LYS A 135 -20.35 -0.88 16.05
N TYR A 136 -19.38 -0.69 16.94
CA TYR A 136 -19.64 -0.33 18.34
C TYR A 136 -20.33 1.03 18.46
N HIS A 137 -19.84 2.05 17.76
CA HIS A 137 -20.36 3.42 17.86
C HIS A 137 -21.77 3.51 17.26
N THR A 138 -21.95 2.98 16.05
CA THR A 138 -23.23 3.08 15.32
C THR A 138 -24.29 2.08 15.79
N LYS A 139 -23.88 1.01 16.49
CA LYS A 139 -24.72 -0.17 16.82
C LYS A 139 -25.22 -0.93 15.59
N ARG A 140 -24.53 -0.78 14.46
CA ARG A 140 -24.84 -1.42 13.17
C ARG A 140 -23.82 -2.52 12.89
N MET A 141 -24.19 -3.53 12.11
CA MET A 141 -23.38 -4.75 11.98
C MET A 141 -22.68 -4.91 10.63
N ASN A 142 -23.11 -4.15 9.62
CA ASN A 142 -22.66 -4.34 8.25
C ASN A 142 -21.61 -3.31 7.83
N ILE A 143 -20.74 -3.71 6.90
CA ILE A 143 -19.67 -2.89 6.32
C ILE A 143 -19.75 -2.99 4.81
N ILE A 144 -19.53 -1.87 4.13
CA ILE A 144 -19.32 -1.86 2.68
C ILE A 144 -17.83 -1.69 2.42
N ALA A 145 -17.28 -2.55 1.59
CA ALA A 145 -15.91 -2.48 1.09
C ALA A 145 -15.92 -2.51 -0.44
N PHE A 146 -14.76 -2.40 -1.08
CA PHE A 146 -14.68 -2.31 -2.54
C PHE A 146 -13.93 -3.48 -3.18
N LEU A 147 -14.35 -3.89 -4.37
CA LEU A 147 -13.63 -4.84 -5.20
C LEU A 147 -12.22 -4.30 -5.53
N GLY A 148 -11.21 -5.16 -5.44
CA GLY A 148 -9.80 -4.78 -5.62
C GLY A 148 -9.08 -4.38 -4.33
N SER A 149 -9.80 -4.26 -3.21
CA SER A 149 -9.25 -3.79 -1.93
C SER A 149 -8.30 -4.77 -1.24
N PHE A 150 -7.41 -4.25 -0.39
CA PHE A 150 -6.62 -5.06 0.53
C PHE A 150 -6.50 -4.39 1.90
N HIS A 151 -7.20 -4.94 2.88
CA HIS A 151 -7.28 -4.40 4.24
C HIS A 151 -6.58 -5.28 5.30
N GLY A 152 -6.02 -6.42 4.90
CA GLY A 152 -5.33 -7.31 5.82
C GLY A 152 -5.64 -8.78 5.58
N ARG A 153 -5.15 -9.61 6.51
CA ARG A 153 -5.20 -11.08 6.43
C ARG A 153 -5.70 -11.73 7.72
N THR A 154 -6.08 -10.97 8.75
CA THR A 154 -6.87 -11.48 9.88
C THR A 154 -8.33 -11.67 9.43
N LEU A 155 -9.08 -12.61 10.01
CA LEU A 155 -10.38 -13.03 9.46
C LEU A 155 -11.40 -11.89 9.26
N GLY A 156 -11.40 -10.84 10.10
CA GLY A 156 -12.30 -9.69 9.95
C GLY A 156 -11.87 -8.78 8.79
N SER A 157 -10.63 -8.30 8.82
CA SER A 157 -10.08 -7.48 7.72
C SER A 157 -10.02 -8.22 6.38
N LEU A 158 -9.79 -9.54 6.41
CA LEU A 158 -9.77 -10.42 5.25
C LEU A 158 -11.15 -10.52 4.60
N ALA A 159 -12.23 -10.43 5.37
CA ALA A 159 -13.58 -10.37 4.82
C ALA A 159 -13.79 -9.10 3.98
N ALA A 160 -13.14 -7.99 4.34
CA ALA A 160 -13.14 -6.76 3.55
C ALA A 160 -12.15 -6.76 2.37
N THR A 161 -11.08 -7.55 2.43
CA THR A 161 -10.12 -7.73 1.34
C THR A 161 -10.73 -8.44 0.13
N SER A 162 -10.47 -7.93 -1.07
CA SER A 162 -10.97 -8.52 -2.34
C SER A 162 -9.99 -8.39 -3.52
N SER A 163 -8.73 -8.03 -3.27
CA SER A 163 -7.73 -7.85 -4.33
C SER A 163 -7.41 -9.13 -5.11
N LYS A 164 -7.33 -10.30 -4.44
CA LYS A 164 -7.04 -11.60 -5.06
C LYS A 164 -7.79 -12.73 -4.35
N PHE A 165 -8.37 -13.67 -5.11
CA PHE A 165 -9.11 -14.80 -4.54
C PHE A 165 -8.24 -15.68 -3.63
N ILE A 166 -6.95 -15.82 -3.92
CA ILE A 166 -6.04 -16.70 -3.18
C ILE A 166 -5.88 -16.29 -1.71
N GLN A 167 -6.10 -15.00 -1.40
CA GLN A 167 -6.05 -14.50 -0.03
C GLN A 167 -7.19 -15.05 0.83
N ARG A 168 -8.31 -15.46 0.19
CA ARG A 168 -9.53 -15.95 0.85
C ARG A 168 -9.76 -17.45 0.68
N ARG A 169 -9.18 -18.06 -0.36
CA ARG A 169 -9.39 -19.47 -0.72
C ARG A 169 -8.98 -20.39 0.45
N GLY A 170 -9.92 -21.19 0.93
CA GLY A 170 -9.68 -22.18 1.99
C GLY A 170 -9.90 -21.68 3.42
N PHE A 171 -10.29 -20.41 3.62
CA PHE A 171 -10.56 -19.83 4.95
C PHE A 171 -12.03 -19.56 5.23
N GLY A 172 -12.94 -20.04 4.37
CA GLY A 172 -14.38 -19.77 4.48
C GLY A 172 -15.08 -20.61 5.56
N PRO A 173 -16.28 -20.17 6.03
CA PRO A 173 -16.96 -18.92 5.66
C PRO A 173 -16.27 -17.66 6.20
N MET A 174 -16.35 -16.55 5.47
CA MET A 174 -15.78 -15.27 5.90
C MET A 174 -16.62 -14.65 7.02
N MET A 175 -16.05 -13.68 7.75
CA MET A 175 -16.80 -12.86 8.71
C MET A 175 -18.02 -12.24 8.03
N PRO A 176 -19.25 -12.44 8.56
CA PRO A 176 -20.48 -12.00 7.91
C PRO A 176 -20.68 -10.48 8.00
N GLY A 177 -21.57 -9.94 7.16
CA GLY A 177 -21.89 -8.51 7.17
C GLY A 177 -20.85 -7.64 6.45
N VAL A 178 -20.23 -8.16 5.39
CA VAL A 178 -19.40 -7.38 4.48
C VAL A 178 -19.94 -7.49 3.06
N PHE A 179 -20.24 -6.35 2.44
CA PHE A 179 -20.69 -6.25 1.06
C PHE A 179 -19.61 -5.57 0.21
N HIS A 180 -19.39 -6.05 -1.03
CA HIS A 180 -18.41 -5.46 -1.95
C HIS A 180 -19.09 -4.71 -3.09
N ALA A 181 -18.69 -3.45 -3.26
CA ALA A 181 -19.05 -2.62 -4.42
C ALA A 181 -17.88 -2.48 -5.40
N PRO A 182 -18.11 -2.18 -6.70
CA PRO A 182 -17.02 -1.85 -7.61
C PRO A 182 -16.29 -0.56 -7.20
N TYR A 183 -14.96 -0.55 -7.28
CA TYR A 183 -14.14 0.66 -7.08
C TYR A 183 -14.07 1.50 -8.37
N ALA A 184 -13.85 2.81 -8.24
CA ALA A 184 -13.72 3.74 -9.36
C ALA A 184 -12.38 3.59 -10.12
N ASN A 185 -12.26 2.49 -10.88
CA ASN A 185 -11.18 2.28 -11.84
C ASN A 185 -11.60 2.76 -13.23
N CYS A 186 -11.34 4.02 -13.56
CA CYS A 186 -11.78 4.61 -14.84
C CYS A 186 -11.11 3.95 -16.06
N TYR A 187 -9.87 3.47 -15.92
CA TYR A 187 -9.20 2.71 -17.00
C TYR A 187 -9.93 1.39 -17.29
N ARG A 188 -10.52 0.75 -16.28
CA ARG A 188 -11.34 -0.47 -16.42
C ARG A 188 -12.72 -0.26 -15.80
N CYS A 189 -13.44 0.73 -16.33
CA CYS A 189 -14.71 1.17 -15.76
C CYS A 189 -15.66 -0.01 -15.51
N PRO A 190 -16.08 -0.26 -14.26
CA PRO A 190 -16.93 -1.41 -13.93
C PRO A 190 -18.36 -1.29 -14.49
N VAL A 191 -18.78 -0.08 -14.87
CA VAL A 191 -20.10 0.19 -15.46
C VAL A 191 -20.04 0.45 -16.97
N GLY A 192 -18.91 0.16 -17.61
CA GLY A 192 -18.78 0.20 -19.07
C GLY A 192 -18.59 1.58 -19.70
N LEU A 193 -18.42 2.64 -18.90
CA LEU A 193 -18.10 3.98 -19.41
C LEU A 193 -16.67 4.08 -19.95
N LYS A 194 -16.44 5.03 -20.84
CA LYS A 194 -15.10 5.36 -21.32
C LYS A 194 -14.32 6.11 -20.22
N PRO A 195 -12.97 6.00 -20.17
CA PRO A 195 -12.18 6.66 -19.14
C PRO A 195 -12.41 8.17 -19.02
N GLU A 196 -12.71 8.85 -20.13
CA GLU A 196 -12.92 10.31 -20.19
C GLU A 196 -14.26 10.74 -19.59
N SER A 197 -15.23 9.82 -19.54
CA SER A 197 -16.58 10.05 -19.03
C SER A 197 -16.88 9.26 -17.75
N CYS A 198 -15.91 8.49 -17.24
CA CYS A 198 -16.03 7.74 -16.01
C CYS A 198 -15.44 8.56 -14.87
N GLN A 199 -16.18 8.67 -13.78
CA GLN A 199 -15.71 9.32 -12.56
C GLN A 199 -16.08 8.48 -11.34
N ALA A 200 -17.37 8.46 -10.98
CA ALA A 200 -17.85 7.87 -9.74
C ALA A 200 -19.18 7.11 -9.91
N GLU A 201 -19.61 6.86 -11.14
CA GLU A 201 -20.92 6.25 -11.46
C GLU A 201 -21.06 4.85 -10.86
N CYS A 202 -19.94 4.16 -10.60
CA CYS A 202 -19.93 2.89 -9.88
C CYS A 202 -20.54 2.97 -8.47
N LEU A 203 -20.61 4.15 -7.84
CA LEU A 203 -21.28 4.34 -6.55
C LEU A 203 -22.80 4.16 -6.64
N GLY A 204 -23.39 4.29 -7.84
CA GLY A 204 -24.80 3.91 -8.06
C GLY A 204 -25.06 2.44 -7.69
N PHE A 205 -24.07 1.56 -7.81
CA PHE A 205 -24.19 0.17 -7.33
C PHE A 205 -24.37 0.08 -5.81
N VAL A 206 -23.73 0.97 -5.04
CA VAL A 206 -23.93 1.03 -3.59
C VAL A 206 -25.36 1.46 -3.29
N GLU A 207 -25.79 2.57 -3.88
CA GLU A 207 -27.09 3.19 -3.62
C GLU A 207 -28.26 2.32 -4.09
N GLU A 208 -28.16 1.74 -5.29
CA GLU A 208 -29.30 1.09 -5.96
C GLU A 208 -29.30 -0.43 -5.82
N GLN A 209 -28.15 -1.06 -5.55
CA GLN A 209 -28.07 -2.52 -5.45
C GLN A 209 -27.85 -2.98 -4.01
N ILE A 210 -26.78 -2.51 -3.36
CA ILE A 210 -26.46 -2.95 -2.00
C ILE A 210 -27.52 -2.44 -1.00
N LEU A 211 -27.77 -1.14 -1.01
CA LEU A 211 -28.63 -0.48 -0.01
C LEU A 211 -30.13 -0.69 -0.22
N VAL A 212 -30.55 -1.17 -1.38
CA VAL A 212 -31.96 -1.47 -1.68
C VAL A 212 -32.28 -2.96 -1.52
N HIS A 213 -31.36 -3.84 -1.93
CA HIS A 213 -31.66 -5.27 -2.06
C HIS A 213 -30.93 -6.16 -1.06
N LEU A 214 -29.81 -5.73 -0.50
CA LEU A 214 -28.95 -6.61 0.31
C LEU A 214 -28.89 -6.22 1.79
N VAL A 215 -28.98 -4.93 2.11
CA VAL A 215 -28.89 -4.42 3.49
C VAL A 215 -29.56 -3.06 3.59
N SER A 216 -30.28 -2.80 4.68
CA SER A 216 -30.86 -1.47 4.92
C SER A 216 -29.76 -0.46 5.29
N PRO A 217 -29.81 0.81 4.82
CA PRO A 217 -28.78 1.80 5.16
C PRO A 217 -28.55 2.00 6.67
N ASP A 218 -29.59 1.88 7.48
CA ASP A 218 -29.54 1.99 8.94
C ASP A 218 -28.93 0.76 9.64
N GLU A 219 -28.60 -0.30 8.90
CA GLU A 219 -27.86 -1.47 9.39
C GLU A 219 -26.37 -1.47 8.98
N VAL A 220 -25.93 -0.45 8.24
CA VAL A 220 -24.53 -0.30 7.80
C VAL A 220 -23.77 0.64 8.73
N ALA A 221 -22.74 0.09 9.39
CA ALA A 221 -21.88 0.80 10.32
C ALA A 221 -20.91 1.75 9.61
N GLY A 222 -20.40 1.36 8.45
CA GLY A 222 -19.43 2.18 7.73
C GLY A 222 -19.03 1.63 6.37
N VAL A 223 -18.33 2.48 5.63
CA VAL A 223 -17.68 2.16 4.37
C VAL A 223 -16.17 2.19 4.59
N LEU A 224 -15.50 1.07 4.32
CA LEU A 224 -14.04 0.94 4.37
C LEU A 224 -13.46 1.06 2.96
N VAL A 225 -12.58 2.05 2.77
CA VAL A 225 -12.05 2.39 1.46
C VAL A 225 -10.59 2.85 1.52
N GLU A 226 -9.76 2.37 0.60
CA GLU A 226 -8.44 2.94 0.34
C GLU A 226 -8.60 4.22 -0.50
N PRO A 227 -8.03 5.38 -0.12
CA PRO A 227 -8.06 6.58 -0.95
C PRO A 227 -7.47 6.35 -2.34
N ILE A 228 -6.42 5.53 -2.43
CA ILE A 228 -5.83 4.98 -3.65
C ILE A 228 -5.61 3.49 -3.40
N GLN A 229 -6.24 2.61 -4.18
CA GLN A 229 -6.10 1.16 -3.97
C GLN A 229 -4.67 0.71 -4.23
N GLY A 230 -4.03 0.14 -3.22
CA GLY A 230 -2.67 -0.38 -3.22
C GLY A 230 -2.53 -1.69 -3.99
N GLU A 231 -2.72 -2.81 -3.30
CA GLU A 231 -2.62 -4.17 -3.90
C GLU A 231 -3.55 -4.36 -5.10
N GLY A 232 -4.65 -3.61 -5.19
CA GLY A 232 -5.57 -3.60 -6.34
C GLY A 232 -4.96 -3.10 -7.65
N GLY A 233 -3.82 -2.40 -7.59
CA GLY A 233 -3.08 -1.95 -8.77
C GLY A 233 -2.70 -0.47 -8.79
N TYR A 234 -2.62 0.21 -7.65
CA TYR A 234 -2.35 1.65 -7.55
C TYR A 234 -3.39 2.47 -8.32
N VAL A 235 -4.67 2.10 -8.15
CA VAL A 235 -5.79 2.73 -8.84
C VAL A 235 -6.14 4.04 -8.15
N VAL A 236 -5.96 5.15 -8.87
CA VAL A 236 -6.32 6.50 -8.41
C VAL A 236 -7.72 6.82 -8.96
N PRO A 237 -8.74 6.99 -8.10
CA PRO A 237 -10.06 7.37 -8.56
C PRO A 237 -10.12 8.86 -8.91
N ALA A 238 -11.14 9.28 -9.66
CA ALA A 238 -11.44 10.70 -9.84
C ALA A 238 -11.81 11.33 -8.48
N PRO A 239 -11.46 12.60 -8.20
CA PRO A 239 -11.71 13.20 -6.89
C PRO A 239 -13.16 13.15 -6.41
N VAL A 240 -14.11 13.30 -7.34
CA VAL A 240 -15.55 13.24 -7.06
C VAL A 240 -16.01 11.90 -6.47
N PHE A 241 -15.26 10.81 -6.66
CA PHE A 241 -15.60 9.51 -6.07
C PHE A 241 -15.60 9.57 -4.54
N HIS A 242 -14.53 10.09 -3.93
CA HIS A 242 -14.46 10.18 -2.47
C HIS A 242 -15.39 11.25 -1.92
N GLN A 243 -15.62 12.33 -2.67
CA GLN A 243 -16.58 13.39 -2.29
C GLN A 243 -18.01 12.84 -2.24
N ARG A 244 -18.46 12.16 -3.31
CA ARG A 244 -19.78 11.51 -3.33
C ARG A 244 -19.89 10.40 -2.30
N LEU A 245 -18.81 9.66 -2.03
CA LEU A 245 -18.81 8.65 -0.97
C LEU A 245 -18.96 9.27 0.42
N ARG A 246 -18.33 10.43 0.65
CA ARG A 246 -18.54 11.21 1.88
C ARG A 246 -19.99 11.68 2.00
N ASP A 247 -20.58 12.22 0.94
CA ASP A 247 -21.98 12.66 0.93
C ASP A 247 -22.91 11.49 1.24
N LEU A 248 -22.67 10.33 0.62
CA LEU A 248 -23.45 9.11 0.84
C LEU A 248 -23.37 8.62 2.29
N THR A 249 -22.16 8.57 2.84
CA THR A 249 -21.95 8.12 4.23
C THR A 249 -22.59 9.09 5.23
N THR A 250 -22.47 10.40 5.01
CA THR A 250 -23.15 11.42 5.82
C THR A 250 -24.67 11.28 5.75
N LYS A 251 -25.24 11.16 4.55
CA LYS A 251 -26.69 11.01 4.31
C LYS A 251 -27.31 9.85 5.10
N HIS A 252 -26.59 8.74 5.25
CA HIS A 252 -27.08 7.54 5.93
C HIS A 252 -26.51 7.33 7.33
N GLY A 253 -25.71 8.26 7.85
CA GLY A 253 -25.06 8.14 9.16
C GLY A 253 -24.09 6.94 9.24
N MET A 254 -23.47 6.56 8.13
CA MET A 254 -22.43 5.54 8.07
C MET A 254 -21.06 6.17 8.35
N MET A 255 -20.16 5.44 9.00
CA MET A 255 -18.78 5.90 9.17
C MET A 255 -18.00 5.78 7.86
N LEU A 256 -17.31 6.83 7.44
CA LEU A 256 -16.29 6.79 6.40
C LEU A 256 -14.95 6.40 7.03
N ILE A 257 -14.48 5.21 6.69
CA ILE A 257 -13.21 4.65 7.17
C ILE A 257 -12.20 4.69 6.02
N MET A 258 -11.19 5.55 6.12
CA MET A 258 -10.12 5.64 5.13
C MET A 258 -8.92 4.80 5.53
N ASP A 259 -8.63 3.78 4.73
CA ASP A 259 -7.43 2.96 4.85
C ASP A 259 -6.24 3.65 4.18
N GLU A 260 -5.47 4.38 4.99
CA GLU A 260 -4.25 5.09 4.60
C GLU A 260 -3.00 4.24 4.89
N VAL A 261 -3.16 2.94 5.18
CA VAL A 261 -2.04 2.07 5.57
C VAL A 261 -0.94 2.07 4.51
N GLN A 262 -1.29 2.14 3.22
CA GLN A 262 -0.29 2.18 2.14
C GLN A 262 -0.13 3.57 1.51
N SER A 263 -1.18 4.39 1.43
CA SER A 263 -1.15 5.67 0.73
C SER A 263 -0.77 6.87 1.59
N GLY A 264 -0.79 6.72 2.92
CA GLY A 264 -0.45 7.78 3.87
C GLY A 264 1.05 7.94 4.10
N MET A 265 1.37 8.72 5.13
CA MET A 265 2.73 9.01 5.59
C MET A 265 3.65 9.56 4.48
N GLY A 266 3.15 10.52 3.70
CA GLY A 266 3.96 11.23 2.68
C GLY A 266 4.04 10.55 1.31
N ARG A 267 3.60 9.30 1.22
CA ARG A 267 3.76 8.43 0.04
C ARG A 267 3.27 9.07 -1.27
N THR A 268 2.16 9.79 -1.21
CA THR A 268 1.50 10.38 -2.39
C THR A 268 1.87 11.83 -2.64
N GLY A 269 2.90 12.37 -1.97
CA GLY A 269 3.25 13.80 -2.03
C GLY A 269 2.38 14.69 -1.12
N ARG A 270 1.58 14.08 -0.25
CA ARG A 270 0.81 14.70 0.84
C ARG A 270 0.98 13.84 2.08
N MET A 271 0.71 14.37 3.28
CA MET A 271 0.83 13.56 4.50
C MET A 271 -0.14 12.37 4.42
N PHE A 272 -1.39 12.62 4.03
CA PHE A 272 -2.40 11.59 3.75
C PHE A 272 -2.97 11.74 2.34
N ALA A 273 -3.29 10.63 1.68
CA ALA A 273 -3.83 10.65 0.34
C ALA A 273 -5.24 11.27 0.27
N ALA A 274 -6.02 11.19 1.35
CA ALA A 274 -7.32 11.84 1.51
C ALA A 274 -7.29 13.35 1.18
N GLU A 275 -6.17 14.01 1.46
CA GLU A 275 -5.97 15.44 1.17
C GLU A 275 -6.09 15.76 -0.32
N HIS A 276 -5.72 14.83 -1.21
CA HIS A 276 -5.87 15.02 -2.67
C HIS A 276 -7.33 15.08 -3.12
N PHE A 277 -8.26 14.65 -2.27
CA PHE A 277 -9.67 14.51 -2.61
C PHE A 277 -10.57 15.49 -1.84
N GLY A 278 -10.00 16.24 -0.89
CA GLY A 278 -10.72 17.24 -0.09
C GLY A 278 -11.75 16.62 0.86
N VAL A 279 -11.52 15.40 1.34
CA VAL A 279 -12.45 14.66 2.20
C VAL A 279 -11.84 14.43 3.57
N LYS A 280 -12.66 14.61 4.60
CA LYS A 280 -12.35 14.24 5.99
C LYS A 280 -13.05 12.94 6.35
N ALA A 281 -12.32 12.03 6.98
CA ALA A 281 -12.82 10.72 7.40
C ALA A 281 -13.35 10.75 8.84
N ASP A 282 -14.15 9.75 9.18
CA ASP A 282 -14.59 9.53 10.58
C ASP A 282 -13.56 8.69 11.33
N ILE A 283 -12.91 7.75 10.61
CA ILE A 283 -11.86 6.86 11.08
C ILE A 283 -10.78 6.76 10.00
N VAL A 284 -9.50 6.83 10.39
CA VAL A 284 -8.33 6.64 9.51
C VAL A 284 -7.47 5.50 10.07
N THR A 285 -7.07 4.57 9.21
CA THR A 285 -6.13 3.49 9.58
C THR A 285 -4.77 3.71 8.96
N ILE A 286 -3.72 3.53 9.75
CA ILE A 286 -2.34 3.91 9.40
C ILE A 286 -1.42 2.77 9.85
N ALA A 287 -0.44 2.39 9.03
CA ALA A 287 0.67 1.53 9.43
C ALA A 287 1.85 1.74 8.47
N LYS A 288 2.60 0.68 8.15
CA LYS A 288 3.69 0.65 7.16
C LYS A 288 4.66 1.82 7.33
N GLY A 289 4.50 2.87 6.52
CA GLY A 289 5.35 4.05 6.47
C GLY A 289 5.44 4.84 7.78
N ILE A 290 4.55 4.60 8.75
CA ILE A 290 4.48 5.39 9.99
C ILE A 290 5.74 5.30 10.84
N ALA A 291 6.37 4.13 10.95
CA ALA A 291 7.53 3.89 11.81
C ALA A 291 8.75 3.37 11.02
N SER A 292 8.78 3.64 9.71
CA SER A 292 9.89 3.35 8.78
C SER A 292 10.56 1.98 8.92
N GLY A 293 9.80 0.94 9.28
CA GLY A 293 10.29 -0.44 9.42
C GLY A 293 9.87 -1.15 10.69
N LEU A 294 9.61 -0.44 11.80
CA LEU A 294 9.14 -1.08 13.03
C LEU A 294 7.62 -1.38 12.98
N PRO A 295 7.16 -2.47 13.63
CA PRO A 295 5.74 -2.77 13.74
C PRO A 295 5.00 -1.68 14.51
N LEU A 296 4.10 -1.00 13.82
CA LEU A 296 3.20 -0.01 14.40
C LEU A 296 2.00 0.18 13.47
N SER A 297 0.84 0.29 14.08
CA SER A 297 -0.34 0.81 13.41
C SER A 297 -1.15 1.70 14.33
N VAL A 298 -1.96 2.56 13.72
CA VAL A 298 -2.84 3.50 14.40
C VAL A 298 -4.21 3.42 13.76
N THR A 299 -5.24 3.34 14.59
CA THR A 299 -6.61 3.68 14.22
C THR A 299 -6.92 5.01 14.88
N ALA A 300 -6.93 6.07 14.09
CA ALA A 300 -7.33 7.40 14.54
C ALA A 300 -8.82 7.58 14.22
N ALA A 301 -9.59 8.14 15.14
CA ALA A 301 -10.99 8.45 14.93
C ALA A 301 -11.35 9.73 15.66
N ARG A 302 -12.49 10.34 15.29
CA ARG A 302 -13.05 11.40 16.14
C ARG A 302 -13.25 10.91 17.57
N ALA A 303 -13.08 11.80 18.53
CA ALA A 303 -13.20 11.48 19.95
C ALA A 303 -14.62 11.02 20.34
N ASP A 304 -15.66 11.56 19.69
CA ASP A 304 -17.06 11.15 19.89
C ASP A 304 -17.35 9.75 19.31
N VAL A 305 -16.59 9.34 18.29
CA VAL A 305 -16.63 7.99 17.70
C VAL A 305 -15.89 6.99 18.57
N MET A 306 -14.67 7.32 19.04
CA MET A 306 -13.86 6.47 19.92
C MET A 306 -14.34 6.48 21.37
N ASN A 307 -15.55 5.94 21.57
CA ASN A 307 -16.32 5.98 22.80
C ASN A 307 -16.52 4.60 23.47
N TRP A 308 -15.76 3.58 23.07
CA TRP A 308 -15.80 2.27 23.72
C TRP A 308 -15.25 2.31 25.15
N PRO A 309 -15.68 1.41 26.05
CA PRO A 309 -15.17 1.37 27.42
C PRO A 309 -13.76 0.75 27.46
N PRO A 310 -12.99 1.00 28.53
CA PRO A 310 -11.73 0.32 28.79
C PRO A 310 -11.87 -1.21 28.67
N GLY A 311 -10.89 -1.87 28.05
CA GLY A 311 -10.87 -3.33 27.85
C GLY A 311 -11.66 -3.85 26.63
N ALA A 312 -12.46 -3.02 25.95
CA ALA A 312 -13.23 -3.47 24.77
C ALA A 312 -12.35 -3.88 23.56
N HIS A 313 -11.18 -3.28 23.43
CA HIS A 313 -10.16 -3.63 22.44
C HIS A 313 -8.77 -3.26 22.95
N ALA A 314 -7.80 -4.14 22.75
CA ALA A 314 -6.47 -4.03 23.32
C ALA A 314 -5.44 -4.72 22.42
N SER A 315 -4.19 -4.31 22.54
CA SER A 315 -3.03 -5.00 21.96
C SER A 315 -1.86 -4.88 22.93
N THR A 316 -1.32 -6.00 23.40
CA THR A 316 -0.23 -6.01 24.38
C THR A 316 0.97 -5.21 23.90
N PHE A 317 1.33 -5.33 22.62
CA PHE A 317 2.46 -4.65 21.99
C PHE A 317 2.08 -3.34 21.28
N GLY A 318 0.77 -3.04 21.18
CA GLY A 318 0.27 -1.83 20.55
C GLY A 318 0.86 -0.58 21.18
N GLY A 319 1.41 0.30 20.35
CA GLY A 319 2.07 1.51 20.81
C GLY A 319 3.44 1.27 21.45
N ASN A 320 4.14 0.19 21.07
CA ASN A 320 5.48 -0.10 21.59
C ASN A 320 6.39 1.16 21.62
N PRO A 321 7.08 1.47 22.74
CA PRO A 321 7.88 2.68 22.88
C PRO A 321 8.93 2.89 21.77
N LEU A 322 9.59 1.83 21.29
CA LEU A 322 10.59 1.92 20.21
C LEU A 322 9.91 2.30 18.90
N SER A 323 8.76 1.69 18.62
CA SER A 323 7.94 2.02 17.46
C SER A 323 7.42 3.46 17.52
N CYS A 324 6.99 3.92 18.70
CA CYS A 324 6.50 5.29 18.88
C CYS A 324 7.58 6.34 18.63
N VAL A 325 8.78 6.19 19.20
CA VAL A 325 9.88 7.14 18.95
C VAL A 325 10.36 7.10 17.50
N ALA A 326 10.36 5.91 16.86
CA ALA A 326 10.65 5.77 15.44
C ALA A 326 9.61 6.49 14.57
N ALA A 327 8.34 6.44 14.96
CA ALA A 327 7.26 7.12 14.26
C ALA A 327 7.34 8.64 14.40
N LEU A 328 7.58 9.14 15.62
CA LEU A 328 7.78 10.56 15.87
C LEU A 328 8.93 11.11 15.02
N GLU A 329 10.06 10.40 14.95
CA GLU A 329 11.20 10.83 14.14
C GLU A 329 10.90 10.71 12.64
N THR A 330 10.22 9.64 12.21
CA THR A 330 9.74 9.51 10.83
C THR A 330 8.88 10.70 10.42
N ILE A 331 7.93 11.13 11.24
CA ILE A 331 7.03 12.26 10.95
C ILE A 331 7.81 13.58 10.80
N LYS A 332 8.82 13.81 11.65
CA LYS A 332 9.70 14.98 11.51
C LYS A 332 10.42 14.98 10.17
N VAL A 333 11.05 13.86 9.82
CA VAL A 333 11.78 13.72 8.55
C VAL A 333 10.84 13.87 7.34
N LEU A 334 9.61 13.36 7.42
CA LEU A 334 8.58 13.55 6.40
C LEU A 334 8.29 15.04 6.17
N ARG A 335 8.01 15.79 7.24
CA ARG A 335 7.73 17.23 7.20
C ARG A 335 8.93 18.06 6.76
N ALA A 336 10.15 17.63 7.08
CA ALA A 336 11.38 18.33 6.76
C ALA A 336 11.72 18.34 5.26
N GLY A 337 11.08 17.49 4.44
CA GLY A 337 11.26 17.55 2.99
C GLY A 337 10.85 16.31 2.20
N LEU A 338 10.62 15.15 2.83
CA LEU A 338 10.34 13.94 2.06
C LEU A 338 8.96 13.94 1.40
N ILE A 339 7.99 14.67 1.95
CA ILE A 339 6.68 14.85 1.29
C ILE A 339 6.86 15.61 -0.03
N GLN A 340 7.62 16.71 0.00
CA GLN A 340 7.92 17.53 -1.17
C GLN A 340 8.80 16.75 -2.16
N ASN A 341 9.76 15.95 -1.67
CA ASN A 341 10.54 15.08 -2.52
C ASN A 341 9.68 14.02 -3.21
N ALA A 342 8.72 13.42 -2.49
CA ALA A 342 7.80 12.44 -3.07
C ALA A 342 6.96 13.04 -4.20
N GLU A 343 6.48 14.28 -4.04
CA GLU A 343 5.79 15.01 -5.09
C GLU A 343 6.72 15.29 -6.29
N LYS A 344 7.88 15.92 -6.04
CA LYS A 344 8.84 16.31 -7.08
C LYS A 344 9.35 15.11 -7.89
N VAL A 345 9.88 14.10 -7.20
CA VAL A 345 10.48 12.92 -7.82
C VAL A 345 9.39 12.00 -8.39
N GLY A 346 8.23 11.94 -7.75
CA GLY A 346 7.06 11.22 -8.27
C GLY A 346 6.55 11.79 -9.59
N ASN A 347 6.47 13.11 -9.72
CA ASN A 347 6.10 13.77 -10.98
C ASN A 347 7.11 13.47 -12.10
N HIS A 348 8.41 13.56 -11.78
CA HIS A 348 9.47 13.19 -12.73
C HIS A 348 9.35 11.72 -13.19
N LEU A 349 9.12 10.80 -12.26
CA LEU A 349 8.89 9.38 -12.57
C LEU A 349 7.67 9.19 -13.48
N LEU A 350 6.53 9.84 -13.17
CA LEU A 350 5.32 9.76 -13.97
C LEU A 350 5.55 10.24 -15.41
N ASP A 351 6.25 11.36 -15.58
CA ASP A 351 6.52 11.94 -16.91
C ASP A 351 7.42 11.03 -17.74
N ARG A 352 8.49 10.51 -17.14
CA ARG A 352 9.36 9.50 -17.77
C ARG A 352 8.59 8.24 -18.18
N LEU A 353 7.72 7.71 -17.32
CA LEU A 353 6.93 6.52 -17.61
C LEU A 353 5.84 6.77 -18.69
N ARG A 354 5.25 7.97 -18.72
CA ARG A 354 4.32 8.38 -19.80
C ARG A 354 5.02 8.47 -21.15
N ALA A 355 6.23 9.02 -21.19
CA ALA A 355 7.03 8.99 -22.42
C ALA A 355 7.30 7.56 -22.90
N LEU A 356 7.58 6.63 -21.99
CA LEU A 356 7.70 5.20 -22.35
C LEU A 356 6.37 4.60 -22.81
N LYS A 357 5.23 5.03 -22.26
CA LYS A 357 3.92 4.60 -22.75
C LYS A 357 3.75 4.96 -24.22
N ASP A 358 4.19 6.13 -24.68
CA ASP A 358 4.06 6.48 -26.10
C ASP A 358 4.91 5.60 -27.02
N LYS A 359 6.05 5.10 -26.51
CA LYS A 359 6.99 4.23 -27.24
C LYS A 359 6.64 2.74 -27.21
N TYR A 360 6.07 2.23 -26.11
CA TYR A 360 5.86 0.81 -25.88
C TYR A 360 4.37 0.46 -25.79
N PRO A 361 3.76 -0.17 -26.82
CA PRO A 361 2.34 -0.54 -26.85
C PRO A 361 1.88 -1.36 -25.64
N LEU A 362 2.79 -2.16 -25.07
CA LEU A 362 2.57 -3.00 -23.90
C LEU A 362 2.12 -2.20 -22.67
N ILE A 363 2.49 -0.93 -22.56
CA ILE A 363 2.02 -0.07 -21.47
C ILE A 363 0.62 0.42 -21.82
N GLY A 364 -0.37 -0.03 -21.07
CA GLY A 364 -1.77 0.40 -21.23
C GLY A 364 -2.09 1.67 -20.46
N ASP A 365 -1.59 1.75 -19.22
CA ASP A 365 -1.88 2.86 -18.32
C ASP A 365 -0.71 3.18 -17.39
N VAL A 366 -0.53 4.48 -17.11
CA VAL A 366 0.46 5.02 -16.16
C VAL A 366 -0.29 5.96 -15.24
N ARG A 367 -0.33 5.63 -13.96
CA ARG A 367 -1.16 6.30 -12.95
C ARG A 367 -0.43 6.39 -11.62
N GLY A 368 -0.87 7.27 -10.75
CA GLY A 368 -0.31 7.41 -9.41
C GLY A 368 -0.27 8.85 -8.95
N LYS A 369 0.18 9.03 -7.70
CA LYS A 369 0.47 10.32 -7.07
C LYS A 369 1.73 10.16 -6.23
N GLY A 370 2.60 11.17 -6.24
CA GLY A 370 3.90 11.12 -5.57
C GLY A 370 4.69 9.86 -5.94
N LEU A 371 5.28 9.19 -4.95
CA LEU A 371 6.01 7.93 -5.13
C LEU A 371 5.13 6.70 -4.92
N MET A 372 3.86 6.76 -5.35
CA MET A 372 2.92 5.64 -5.43
C MET A 372 2.44 5.52 -6.88
N VAL A 373 3.27 4.93 -7.73
CA VAL A 373 3.06 4.92 -9.19
C VAL A 373 2.84 3.50 -9.71
N GLY A 374 1.77 3.31 -10.47
CA GLY A 374 1.39 2.05 -11.11
C GLY A 374 1.57 2.12 -12.62
N VAL A 375 2.17 1.09 -13.20
CA VAL A 375 2.27 0.90 -14.65
C VAL A 375 1.55 -0.38 -15.03
N GLU A 376 0.41 -0.26 -15.69
CA GLU A 376 -0.39 -1.41 -16.09
C GLU A 376 -0.06 -1.85 -17.51
N LEU A 377 0.19 -3.15 -17.66
CA LEU A 377 0.59 -3.74 -18.93
C LEU A 377 -0.57 -4.49 -19.60
N VAL A 378 -0.79 -4.23 -20.88
CA VAL A 378 -1.83 -4.85 -21.70
C VAL A 378 -1.26 -5.31 -23.04
N ARG A 379 -1.78 -6.42 -23.57
CA ARG A 379 -1.37 -6.90 -24.91
C ARG A 379 -1.96 -6.05 -26.02
N ASP A 380 -3.13 -5.48 -25.76
CA ASP A 380 -3.81 -4.58 -26.66
C ASP A 380 -4.51 -3.47 -25.85
N ARG A 381 -4.39 -2.22 -26.31
CA ARG A 381 -4.89 -1.03 -25.58
C ARG A 381 -6.40 -0.83 -25.70
N GLN A 382 -7.02 -1.36 -26.75
CA GLN A 382 -8.46 -1.21 -26.99
C GLN A 382 -9.25 -2.22 -26.15
N THR A 383 -8.91 -3.50 -26.28
CA THR A 383 -9.48 -4.62 -25.50
C THR A 383 -9.01 -4.62 -24.05
N LYS A 384 -7.86 -3.99 -23.77
CA LYS A 384 -7.20 -3.97 -22.47
C LYS A 384 -6.89 -5.38 -21.97
N GLU A 385 -6.60 -6.33 -22.87
CA GLU A 385 -6.22 -7.69 -22.52
C GLU A 385 -4.99 -7.67 -21.60
N ARG A 386 -5.08 -8.33 -20.44
CA ARG A 386 -4.06 -8.23 -19.39
C ARG A 386 -2.77 -8.96 -19.75
N ALA A 387 -1.64 -8.26 -19.69
CA ALA A 387 -0.31 -8.83 -19.94
C ALA A 387 0.36 -9.29 -18.62
N THR A 388 -0.28 -10.22 -17.90
CA THR A 388 0.20 -10.69 -16.59
C THR A 388 1.56 -11.38 -16.68
N THR A 389 1.72 -12.29 -17.65
CA THR A 389 2.96 -13.06 -17.83
C THR A 389 4.13 -12.14 -18.18
N GLU A 390 3.88 -11.14 -19.01
CA GLU A 390 4.83 -10.12 -19.42
C GLU A 390 5.23 -9.26 -18.23
N ARG A 391 4.26 -8.86 -17.39
CA ARG A 391 4.52 -8.16 -16.13
C ARG A 391 5.43 -8.96 -15.21
N ASP A 392 5.16 -10.25 -15.00
CA ASP A 392 6.00 -11.11 -14.16
C ASP A 392 7.42 -11.25 -14.72
N ARG A 393 7.56 -11.35 -16.05
CA ARG A 393 8.88 -11.37 -16.73
C ARG A 393 9.64 -10.06 -16.55
N ILE A 394 8.98 -8.91 -16.62
CA ILE A 394 9.63 -7.61 -16.39
C ILE A 394 10.10 -7.50 -14.95
N VAL A 395 9.31 -7.93 -13.97
CA VAL A 395 9.76 -7.93 -12.55
C VAL A 395 11.06 -8.73 -12.40
N GLN A 396 11.16 -9.91 -13.03
CA GLN A 396 12.40 -10.69 -13.03
C GLN A 396 13.55 -10.01 -13.79
N ALA A 397 13.26 -9.39 -14.92
CA ALA A 397 14.27 -8.70 -15.74
C ALA A 397 14.82 -7.45 -15.04
N MET A 398 13.99 -6.74 -14.27
CA MET A 398 14.41 -5.62 -13.42
C MET A 398 15.26 -6.10 -12.24
N PHE A 399 14.85 -7.19 -11.56
CA PHE A 399 15.65 -7.79 -10.49
C PHE A 399 17.04 -8.21 -10.99
N LYS A 400 17.11 -8.87 -12.15
CA LYS A 400 18.38 -9.28 -12.78
C LYS A 400 19.31 -8.11 -13.12
N ARG A 401 18.75 -6.90 -13.24
CA ARG A 401 19.46 -5.64 -13.50
C ARG A 401 19.65 -4.79 -12.24
N GLY A 402 19.32 -5.33 -11.08
CA GLY A 402 19.56 -4.67 -9.80
C GLY A 402 18.50 -3.67 -9.38
N VAL A 403 17.25 -3.83 -9.81
CA VAL A 403 16.12 -3.04 -9.29
C VAL A 403 15.11 -3.95 -8.60
N LEU A 404 14.83 -3.68 -7.33
CA LEU A 404 13.78 -4.36 -6.59
C LEU A 404 12.45 -3.68 -6.86
N ILE A 405 11.53 -4.37 -7.53
CA ILE A 405 10.18 -3.88 -7.81
C ILE A 405 9.17 -4.99 -7.55
N LEU A 406 7.89 -4.66 -7.40
CA LEU A 406 6.84 -5.64 -7.16
C LEU A 406 5.69 -5.48 -8.15
N GLY A 407 4.91 -6.54 -8.30
CA GLY A 407 3.61 -6.46 -8.97
C GLY A 407 2.52 -5.84 -8.09
N ALA A 408 1.49 -5.31 -8.74
CA ALA A 408 0.22 -4.92 -8.12
C ALA A 408 -0.94 -5.27 -9.07
N GLY A 409 -2.14 -5.46 -8.51
CA GLY A 409 -3.29 -5.97 -9.23
C GLY A 409 -2.97 -7.30 -9.94
N ARG A 410 -3.50 -7.45 -11.16
CA ARG A 410 -3.23 -8.64 -12.01
C ARG A 410 -2.00 -8.45 -12.91
N ASN A 411 -1.80 -7.26 -13.45
CA ASN A 411 -0.89 -6.97 -14.56
C ASN A 411 -0.24 -5.59 -14.46
N ALA A 412 -0.15 -5.01 -13.26
CA ALA A 412 0.58 -3.77 -13.05
C ALA A 412 1.90 -4.00 -12.31
N LEU A 413 2.90 -3.16 -12.59
CA LEU A 413 4.05 -2.96 -11.72
C LEU A 413 3.75 -1.79 -10.78
N ARG A 414 4.28 -1.85 -9.56
CA ARG A 414 4.22 -0.76 -8.59
C ARG A 414 5.60 -0.21 -8.28
N PHE A 415 5.76 1.09 -8.47
CA PHE A 415 6.92 1.86 -8.08
C PHE A 415 6.57 2.55 -6.75
N ALA A 416 7.14 2.03 -5.67
CA ALA A 416 6.99 2.58 -4.32
C ALA A 416 8.34 2.59 -3.59
N PRO A 417 9.35 3.32 -4.11
CA PRO A 417 10.67 3.44 -3.48
C PRO A 417 10.60 4.17 -2.14
N PRO A 418 11.65 4.12 -1.30
CA PRO A 418 11.78 5.04 -0.18
C PRO A 418 11.63 6.50 -0.61
N LEU A 419 11.06 7.35 0.25
CA LEU A 419 10.78 8.75 -0.12
C LEU A 419 12.04 9.61 -0.22
N VAL A 420 13.18 9.09 0.24
CA VAL A 420 14.51 9.68 0.07
C VAL A 420 15.13 9.44 -1.31
N ILE A 421 14.50 8.62 -2.17
CA ILE A 421 15.03 8.36 -3.51
C ILE A 421 15.15 9.66 -4.30
N ASN A 422 16.25 9.81 -5.05
CA ASN A 422 16.51 11.02 -5.83
C ASN A 422 16.24 10.82 -7.34
N ILE A 423 16.27 11.92 -8.09
CA ILE A 423 16.02 11.93 -9.55
C ILE A 423 16.98 11.00 -10.29
N ALA A 424 18.28 11.04 -10.00
CA ALA A 424 19.28 10.22 -10.69
C ALA A 424 19.09 8.71 -10.47
N GLN A 425 18.66 8.32 -9.26
CA GLN A 425 18.28 6.94 -8.97
C GLN A 425 17.01 6.55 -9.73
N ILE A 426 16.01 7.42 -9.78
CA ILE A 426 14.80 7.19 -10.58
C ILE A 426 15.09 7.07 -12.07
N ASP A 427 15.97 7.92 -12.62
CA ASP A 427 16.39 7.83 -14.02
C ASP A 427 17.00 6.45 -14.29
N SER A 428 17.89 5.99 -13.42
CA SER A 428 18.49 4.65 -13.52
C SER A 428 17.45 3.52 -13.44
N VAL A 429 16.44 3.67 -12.58
CA VAL A 429 15.32 2.71 -12.47
C VAL A 429 14.49 2.67 -13.76
N VAL A 430 14.16 3.82 -14.33
CA VAL A 430 13.38 3.92 -15.56
C VAL A 430 14.18 3.36 -16.74
N ASP A 431 15.48 3.64 -16.81
CA ASP A 431 16.35 3.10 -17.86
C ASP A 431 16.40 1.56 -17.80
N VAL A 432 16.49 0.99 -16.60
CA VAL A 432 16.39 -0.47 -16.40
C VAL A 432 15.02 -1.02 -16.79
N PHE A 433 13.94 -0.30 -16.48
CA PHE A 433 12.58 -0.69 -16.88
C PHE A 433 12.42 -0.64 -18.41
N GLU A 434 12.95 0.37 -19.08
CA GLU A 434 12.95 0.49 -20.54
C GLU A 434 13.73 -0.66 -21.20
N GLN A 435 14.91 -1.01 -20.65
CA GLN A 435 15.66 -2.18 -21.12
C GLN A 435 14.83 -3.47 -20.99
N ALA A 436 14.15 -3.67 -19.86
CA ALA A 436 13.30 -4.85 -19.65
C ALA A 436 12.09 -4.89 -20.61
N LEU A 437 11.51 -3.74 -20.95
CA LEU A 437 10.47 -3.63 -21.98
C LEU A 437 11.02 -3.97 -23.38
N GLY A 438 12.18 -3.41 -23.73
CA GLY A 438 12.87 -3.66 -25.00
C GLY A 438 13.23 -5.13 -25.19
N GLU A 439 13.63 -5.82 -24.13
CA GLU A 439 13.84 -7.27 -24.16
C GLU A 439 12.59 -8.00 -24.61
N LEU A 440 11.40 -7.70 -24.07
CA LEU A 440 10.16 -8.37 -24.45
C LEU A 440 9.67 -8.00 -25.86
N GLY A 441 9.91 -6.76 -26.32
CA GLY A 441 9.58 -6.34 -27.69
C GLY A 441 10.24 -7.20 -28.76
N ASN A 442 11.44 -7.72 -28.48
CA ASN A 442 12.17 -8.63 -29.37
C ASN A 442 11.68 -10.09 -29.34
N TRP A 443 10.71 -10.44 -28.48
CA TRP A 443 10.13 -11.80 -28.43
C TRP A 443 8.91 -11.94 -29.33
N GLY A 444 8.20 -10.83 -29.61
CA GLY A 444 7.08 -10.81 -30.56
C GLY A 444 7.49 -11.21 -31.99
N SER A 445 8.75 -10.97 -32.37
CA SER A 445 9.32 -11.39 -33.66
C SER A 445 9.79 -12.84 -33.70
N LYS A 446 9.94 -13.52 -32.55
CA LYS A 446 10.36 -14.95 -32.49
C LYS A 446 9.20 -15.93 -32.31
N ILE A 447 7.97 -15.48 -32.04
CA ILE A 447 6.82 -16.38 -31.82
C ILE A 447 6.09 -16.73 -33.13
N VAL A 448 6.49 -16.19 -34.29
CA VAL A 448 5.87 -16.52 -35.60
C VAL A 448 6.51 -17.73 -36.30
N THR A 449 7.60 -18.31 -35.78
CA THR A 449 8.26 -19.46 -36.44
C THR A 449 8.55 -20.60 -35.45
N GLY A 450 7.58 -21.49 -35.32
CA GLY A 450 7.68 -22.74 -34.55
C GLY A 450 6.28 -23.24 -34.25
N GLY A 451 5.53 -23.77 -35.21
CA GLY A 451 5.90 -25.00 -35.91
C GLY A 451 5.34 -26.17 -35.11
N ARG A 452 4.19 -26.68 -35.57
CA ARG A 452 3.49 -27.86 -35.05
C ARG A 452 4.42 -29.08 -34.95
N SER A 453 4.35 -29.78 -33.81
CA SER A 453 4.50 -31.23 -33.66
C SER A 453 4.04 -31.56 -32.24
N GLY A 454 3.09 -32.43 -31.92
CA GLY A 454 2.61 -33.62 -32.63
C GLY A 454 2.60 -34.75 -31.59
N THR A 455 1.40 -35.30 -31.35
CA THR A 455 0.99 -36.44 -30.49
C THR A 455 1.12 -36.29 -28.98
#